data_AF-A0A1M5ACV9-F1
#
_entry.id   AF-A0A1M5ACV9-F1
#
_cell.length_a   1.000
_cell.length_b   1.000
_cell.length_c   1.000
_cell.angle_alpha   90.00
_cell.angle_beta   90.00
_cell.angle_gamma   90.00
#
_symmetry.space_group_name_H-M   'P 1'
#
loop_
_entity.id
_entity.type
_entity.pdbx_description
1 polymer ?
#
loop_
_entity_poly.entity_id
_entity_poly.type
_entity_poly.pdbx_seq_one_letter_code
_entity_poly.pdbx_strand_id
1 'polypeptide(L)'
;MVEVHVWIYFLTLAGYIIAGFVKGWSAAYLSAGAVVFGLPIVLIGASTICDKFEETAVKKKAEELLKNVKIDIEKIYEPESWYRVYHCTLISEKINTKCAVTCYKDSDKIHSVRLSSEWIKANKDTYQKYGWALKEIVAKTFKEA
;
A
#
# COMPACT_ATOMS: atom_id res chain seq x y z
N MET A 1 8.94 -15.60 -13.90
CA MET A 1 7.49 -15.57 -13.61
C MET A 1 6.68 -16.59 -14.44
N VAL A 2 7.17 -17.05 -15.60
CA VAL A 2 6.53 -18.08 -16.46
C VAL A 2 6.62 -19.50 -15.87
N GLU A 3 7.68 -19.82 -15.14
CA GLU A 3 7.96 -21.18 -14.63
C GLU A 3 6.88 -21.73 -13.68
N VAL A 4 6.43 -20.91 -12.71
CA VAL A 4 5.47 -21.36 -11.69
C VAL A 4 4.10 -21.71 -12.29
N HIS A 5 3.66 -20.96 -13.31
CA HIS A 5 2.36 -21.18 -13.96
C HIS A 5 2.33 -22.49 -14.76
N VAL A 6 3.46 -22.85 -15.38
CA VAL A 6 3.61 -24.12 -16.12
C VAL A 6 3.55 -25.31 -15.17
N TRP A 7 4.25 -25.24 -14.02
CA TRP A 7 4.21 -26.30 -13.00
C TRP A 7 2.81 -26.50 -12.39
N ILE A 8 2.10 -25.41 -12.10
CA ILE A 8 0.72 -25.46 -11.60
C ILE A 8 -0.21 -26.12 -12.64
N TYR A 9 -0.02 -25.83 -13.93
CA TYR A 9 -0.79 -26.44 -15.02
C TYR A 9 -0.56 -27.96 -15.12
N PHE A 10 0.70 -28.42 -15.08
CA PHE A 10 1.00 -29.85 -15.12
C PHE A 10 0.49 -30.61 -13.89
N LEU A 11 0.55 -30.01 -12.69
CA LEU A 11 0.03 -30.62 -11.46
C LEU A 11 -1.51 -30.73 -11.48
N THR A 12 -2.20 -29.69 -11.96
CA THR A 12 -3.66 -29.72 -12.11
C THR A 12 -4.11 -30.68 -13.20
N LEU A 13 -3.38 -30.77 -14.32
CA LEU A 13 -3.64 -31.74 -15.38
C LEU A 13 -3.41 -33.19 -14.91
N ALA A 14 -2.32 -33.46 -14.19
CA ALA A 14 -2.04 -34.78 -13.62
C ALA A 14 -3.11 -35.19 -12.59
N GLY A 15 -3.54 -34.26 -11.73
CA GLY A 15 -4.63 -34.49 -10.78
C GLY A 15 -5.95 -34.81 -11.47
N TYR A 16 -6.26 -34.13 -12.58
CA TYR A 16 -7.45 -34.39 -13.39
C TYR A 16 -7.45 -35.79 -14.02
N ILE A 17 -6.32 -36.19 -14.61
CA ILE A 17 -6.17 -37.52 -15.23
C ILE A 17 -6.35 -38.63 -14.17
N ILE A 18 -5.69 -38.50 -13.02
CA ILE A 18 -5.78 -39.48 -11.93
C ILE A 18 -7.23 -39.56 -11.39
N ALA A 19 -7.91 -38.44 -11.21
CA ALA A 19 -9.31 -38.41 -10.77
C ALA A 19 -10.25 -39.11 -11.77
N GLY A 20 -10.01 -38.97 -13.08
CA GLY A 20 -10.76 -39.64 -14.14
C GLY A 20 -10.64 -41.17 -14.09
N PHE A 21 -9.43 -41.67 -13.81
CA PHE A 21 -9.18 -43.12 -13.69
C PHE A 21 -9.71 -43.73 -12.39
N VAL A 22 -9.68 -43.00 -11.28
CA VAL A 22 -10.05 -43.55 -9.95
C VAL A 22 -11.54 -43.41 -9.63
N LYS A 23 -12.19 -42.31 -10.03
CA LYS A 23 -13.58 -41.99 -9.63
C LYS A 23 -14.56 -41.87 -10.82
N GLY A 24 -14.08 -42.10 -12.04
CA GLY A 24 -14.86 -41.96 -13.27
C GLY A 24 -14.89 -40.52 -13.79
N TRP A 25 -14.96 -40.39 -15.12
CA TRP A 25 -14.84 -39.11 -15.82
C TRP A 25 -15.91 -38.09 -15.42
N SER A 26 -17.13 -38.52 -15.09
CA SER A 26 -18.19 -37.62 -14.61
C SER A 26 -17.82 -36.89 -13.31
N ALA A 27 -17.16 -37.59 -12.37
CA ALA A 27 -16.66 -36.98 -11.13
C ALA A 27 -15.43 -36.10 -11.39
N ALA A 28 -14.58 -36.49 -12.34
CA ALA A 28 -13.44 -35.68 -12.77
C ALA A 28 -13.87 -34.35 -13.38
N TYR A 29 -14.88 -34.33 -14.26
CA TYR A 29 -15.45 -33.11 -14.84
C TYR A 29 -16.06 -32.19 -13.77
N LEU A 30 -16.79 -32.74 -12.79
CA LEU A 30 -17.37 -31.98 -11.67
C LEU A 30 -16.27 -31.36 -10.79
N SER A 31 -15.21 -32.11 -10.49
CA SER A 31 -14.05 -31.61 -9.74
C SER A 31 -13.23 -30.59 -10.55
N ALA A 32 -13.11 -30.74 -11.86
CA ALA A 32 -12.48 -29.77 -12.75
C ALA A 32 -13.29 -28.47 -12.80
N GLY A 33 -14.63 -28.55 -12.86
CA GLY A 33 -15.50 -27.38 -12.74
C GLY A 33 -15.32 -26.67 -11.39
N ALA A 34 -15.26 -27.41 -10.29
CA ALA A 34 -15.02 -26.84 -8.97
C ALA A 34 -13.63 -26.18 -8.83
N VAL A 35 -12.59 -26.74 -9.46
CA VAL A 35 -11.24 -26.15 -9.46
C VAL A 35 -11.17 -24.95 -10.42
N VAL A 36 -11.76 -25.03 -11.61
CA VAL A 36 -11.73 -23.95 -12.62
C VAL A 36 -12.54 -22.74 -12.19
N PHE A 37 -13.68 -22.93 -11.50
CA PHE A 37 -14.52 -21.82 -11.04
C PHE A 37 -14.30 -21.45 -9.57
N GLY A 38 -14.00 -22.43 -8.70
CA GLY A 38 -13.81 -22.19 -7.26
C GLY A 38 -12.42 -21.67 -6.90
N LEU A 39 -11.36 -22.16 -7.55
CA LEU A 39 -9.98 -21.72 -7.24
C LEU A 39 -9.78 -20.23 -7.54
N PRO A 40 -10.26 -19.65 -8.67
CA PRO A 40 -10.14 -18.21 -8.89
C PRO A 40 -10.87 -17.39 -7.83
N ILE A 41 -12.06 -17.80 -7.39
CA ILE A 41 -12.83 -17.08 -6.36
C ILE A 41 -12.10 -17.10 -5.01
N VAL A 42 -11.56 -18.25 -4.63
CA VAL A 42 -10.76 -18.39 -3.39
C VAL A 42 -9.47 -17.58 -3.47
N LEU A 43 -8.79 -17.56 -4.63
CA LEU A 43 -7.59 -16.76 -4.84
C LEU A 43 -7.88 -15.26 -4.80
N ILE A 44 -9.00 -14.80 -5.39
CA ILE A 44 -9.44 -13.40 -5.30
C ILE A 44 -9.75 -13.03 -3.84
N GLY A 45 -10.48 -13.89 -3.12
CA GLY A 45 -10.78 -13.68 -1.70
C GLY A 45 -9.51 -13.62 -0.85
N ALA A 46 -8.59 -14.56 -1.04
CA ALA A 46 -7.31 -14.61 -0.33
C ALA A 46 -6.43 -13.38 -0.65
N SER A 47 -6.35 -12.96 -1.91
CA SER A 47 -5.65 -11.74 -2.32
C SER A 47 -6.21 -10.52 -1.57
N THR A 48 -7.54 -10.36 -1.58
CA THR A 48 -8.20 -9.21 -0.93
C THR A 48 -7.91 -9.15 0.58
N ILE A 49 -7.83 -10.31 1.24
CA ILE A 49 -7.49 -10.42 2.65
C ILE A 49 -6.02 -10.10 2.89
N CYS A 50 -5.11 -10.67 2.08
CA CYS A 50 -3.67 -10.38 2.14
C CYS A 50 -3.40 -8.88 1.94
N ASP A 51 -4.04 -8.23 0.97
CA ASP A 51 -3.90 -6.80 0.69
C ASP A 51 -4.27 -5.96 1.93
N LYS A 52 -5.35 -6.31 2.64
CA LYS A 52 -5.76 -5.63 3.88
C LYS A 52 -4.78 -5.83 5.03
N PHE A 53 -4.23 -7.03 5.17
CA PHE A 53 -3.21 -7.30 6.19
C PHE A 53 -1.92 -6.53 5.90
N GLU A 54 -1.51 -6.46 4.64
CA GLU A 54 -0.35 -5.70 4.21
C GLU A 54 -0.55 -4.21 4.46
N GLU A 55 -1.73 -3.67 4.13
CA GLU A 55 -2.09 -2.27 4.41
C GLU A 55 -1.98 -1.93 5.91
N THR A 56 -2.51 -2.81 6.77
CA THR A 56 -2.47 -2.63 8.23
C THR A 56 -1.04 -2.68 8.75
N ALA A 57 -0.23 -3.62 8.26
CA ALA A 57 1.18 -3.74 8.65
C ALA A 57 2.01 -2.52 8.20
N VAL A 58 1.73 -2.01 7.00
CA VAL A 58 2.35 -0.79 6.45
C VAL A 58 2.01 0.43 7.30
N LYS A 59 0.74 0.61 7.68
CA LYS A 59 0.30 1.72 8.55
C LYS A 59 0.98 1.65 9.92
N LYS A 60 0.99 0.48 10.56
CA LYS A 60 1.64 0.30 11.87
C LYS A 60 3.15 0.62 11.83
N LYS A 61 3.86 0.18 10.79
CA LYS A 61 5.28 0.52 10.59
C LYS A 61 5.48 2.02 10.36
N ALA A 62 4.59 2.67 9.61
CA ALA A 62 4.66 4.11 9.39
C ALA A 62 4.42 4.90 10.69
N GLU A 63 3.47 4.46 11.53
CA GLU A 63 3.23 5.02 12.87
C GLU A 63 4.45 4.87 13.79
N GLU A 64 5.13 3.73 13.77
CA GLU A 64 6.37 3.54 14.53
C GLU A 64 7.50 4.47 14.06
N LEU A 65 7.60 4.73 12.76
CA LEU A 65 8.60 5.66 12.19
C LEU A 65 8.29 7.12 12.53
N LEU A 66 7.00 7.47 12.62
CA LEU A 66 6.51 8.81 12.95
C LEU A 66 6.04 8.91 14.41
N LYS A 67 6.53 8.03 15.28
CA LYS A 67 6.19 8.08 16.70
C LYS A 67 6.65 9.43 17.28
N ASN A 68 5.75 10.08 18.03
CA ASN A 68 5.98 11.38 18.63
C ASN A 68 6.35 12.47 17.61
N VAL A 69 5.79 12.39 16.39
CA VAL A 69 6.06 13.36 15.34
C VAL A 69 5.64 14.78 15.75
N LYS A 70 6.52 15.73 15.47
CA LYS A 70 6.29 17.17 15.54
C LYS A 70 6.49 17.76 14.15
N ILE A 71 5.65 18.73 13.80
CA ILE A 71 5.72 19.44 12.53
C ILE A 71 5.94 20.91 12.85
N ASP A 72 7.15 21.39 12.61
CA ASP A 72 7.51 22.79 12.82
C ASP A 72 7.37 23.55 11.50
N ILE A 73 6.52 24.57 11.46
CA ILE A 73 6.29 25.37 10.25
C ILE A 73 7.40 26.41 10.13
N GLU A 74 8.21 26.32 9.08
CA GLU A 74 9.32 27.24 8.82
C GLU A 74 8.87 28.46 8.03
N LYS A 75 8.05 28.24 6.99
CA LYS A 75 7.63 29.29 6.06
C LYS A 75 6.28 28.96 5.46
N ILE A 76 5.43 29.98 5.35
CA ILE A 76 4.18 29.90 4.62
C ILE A 76 4.37 30.62 3.29
N TYR A 77 4.08 29.92 2.20
CA TYR A 77 4.02 30.48 0.85
C TYR A 77 2.58 30.52 0.39
N GLU A 78 2.07 31.72 0.17
CA GLU A 78 0.70 31.96 -0.24
C GLU A 78 0.67 32.74 -1.56
N PRO A 79 0.75 32.06 -2.72
CA PRO A 79 0.62 32.70 -4.02
C PRO A 79 -0.81 33.23 -4.20
N GLU A 80 -1.06 34.17 -5.12
CA GLU A 80 -2.43 34.64 -5.44
C GLU A 80 -3.36 33.54 -6.01
N SER A 81 -2.82 32.34 -6.26
CA SER A 81 -3.56 31.17 -6.74
C SER A 81 -4.44 30.51 -5.65
N TRP A 82 -5.04 29.35 -5.95
CA TRP A 82 -6.02 28.62 -5.15
C TRP A 82 -5.43 27.80 -3.98
N TYR A 83 -4.12 27.85 -3.76
CA TYR A 83 -3.44 27.01 -2.77
C TYR A 83 -2.51 27.81 -1.85
N ARG A 84 -2.25 27.26 -0.66
CA ARG A 84 -1.25 27.70 0.31
C ARG A 84 -0.29 26.56 0.60
N VAL A 85 1.01 26.85 0.64
CA VAL A 85 2.06 25.86 0.92
C VAL A 85 2.72 26.18 2.25
N TYR A 86 2.69 25.22 3.16
CA TYR A 86 3.40 25.25 4.42
C TYR A 86 4.70 24.48 4.26
N HIS A 87 5.82 25.19 4.22
CA HIS A 87 7.15 24.58 4.34
C HIS A 87 7.39 24.29 5.82
N CYS A 88 7.65 23.03 6.11
CA CYS A 88 7.78 22.53 7.46
C CYS A 88 9.04 21.68 7.61
N THR A 89 9.44 21.46 8.86
CA THR A 89 10.37 20.41 9.23
C THR A 89 9.63 19.38 10.06
N LEU A 90 9.71 18.14 9.63
CA LEU A 90 9.13 16.98 10.28
C LEU A 90 10.19 16.33 11.16
N ILE A 91 9.90 16.26 12.45
CA ILE A 91 10.81 15.73 13.47
C ILE A 91 10.08 14.61 14.21
N SER A 92 10.59 13.39 14.11
CA SER A 92 10.22 12.25 14.93
C SER A 92 11.48 11.63 15.53
N GLU A 93 11.31 10.60 16.36
CA GLU A 93 12.44 9.83 16.91
C GLU A 93 13.34 9.22 15.82
N LYS A 94 12.81 8.96 14.63
CA LYS A 94 13.52 8.27 13.54
C LYS A 94 13.65 9.06 12.25
N ILE A 95 12.89 10.13 12.09
CA ILE A 95 12.84 10.92 10.87
C ILE A 95 13.05 12.39 11.23
N ASN A 96 14.08 13.00 10.65
CA ASN A 96 14.24 14.45 10.64
C ASN A 96 14.40 14.88 9.19
N THR A 97 13.38 15.53 8.63
CA THR A 97 13.38 15.95 7.22
C THR A 97 12.52 17.17 7.00
N LYS A 98 12.89 17.98 6.01
CA LYS A 98 12.00 19.00 5.48
C LYS A 98 10.77 18.36 4.83
N CYS A 99 9.66 19.07 4.91
CA CYS A 99 8.37 18.75 4.33
C CYS A 99 7.70 19.99 3.71
N ALA A 100 6.74 19.75 2.83
CA ALA A 100 5.85 20.76 2.30
C ALA A 100 4.42 20.21 2.30
N VAL A 101 3.51 20.91 3.00
CA VAL A 101 2.08 20.60 3.02
C VAL A 101 1.37 21.64 2.17
N THR A 102 0.69 21.20 1.12
CA THR A 102 -0.13 22.07 0.26
C THR A 102 -1.59 21.94 0.67
N CYS A 103 -2.23 23.04 1.02
CA CYS A 103 -3.66 23.14 1.31
C CYS A 103 -4.36 23.99 0.26
N TYR A 104 -5.66 23.73 0.05
CA TYR A 104 -6.50 24.67 -0.68
C TYR A 104 -6.73 25.93 0.17
N LYS A 105 -6.88 27.10 -0.44
CA LYS A 105 -7.17 28.33 0.32
C LYS A 105 -8.59 28.36 0.87
N ASP A 106 -9.54 27.93 0.04
CA ASP A 106 -10.97 28.02 0.32
C ASP A 106 -11.47 26.82 1.17
N SER A 107 -10.57 25.91 1.54
CA SER A 107 -10.90 24.80 2.43
C SER A 107 -9.66 24.34 3.17
N ASP A 108 -9.79 23.99 4.45
CA ASP A 108 -8.73 23.35 5.25
C ASP A 108 -8.42 21.90 4.79
N LYS A 109 -8.71 21.59 3.52
CA LYS A 109 -8.36 20.33 2.88
C LYS A 109 -6.91 20.39 2.43
N ILE A 110 -6.14 19.42 2.91
CA ILE A 110 -4.79 19.16 2.43
C ILE A 110 -4.89 18.55 1.04
N HIS A 111 -4.27 19.21 0.06
CA HIS A 111 -4.14 18.73 -1.30
C HIS A 111 -3.02 17.69 -1.42
N SER A 112 -1.85 17.99 -0.84
CA SER A 112 -0.71 17.08 -0.92
C SER A 112 0.31 17.30 0.19
N VAL A 113 1.04 16.23 0.54
CA VAL A 113 2.21 16.28 1.43
C VAL A 113 3.42 15.78 0.64
N ARG A 114 4.51 16.55 0.69
CA ARG A 114 5.80 16.23 0.07
C ARG A 114 6.89 16.20 1.13
N LEU A 115 7.68 15.13 1.16
CA LEU A 115 8.90 15.05 1.95
C LEU A 115 10.09 15.53 1.11
N SER A 116 11.20 15.90 1.76
CA SER A 116 12.43 16.32 1.08
C SER A 116 12.89 15.27 0.07
N SER A 117 13.28 15.74 -1.12
CA SER A 117 13.84 14.88 -2.16
C SER A 117 15.14 14.20 -1.72
N GLU A 118 15.93 14.84 -0.85
CA GLU A 118 17.14 14.29 -0.26
C GLU A 118 16.82 13.09 0.63
N TRP A 119 15.83 13.24 1.50
CA TRP A 119 15.40 12.16 2.39
C TRP A 119 14.80 10.99 1.60
N ILE A 120 14.00 11.26 0.58
CA ILE A 120 13.42 10.23 -0.30
C ILE A 120 14.52 9.44 -1.01
N LYS A 121 15.60 10.10 -1.48
CA LYS A 121 16.73 9.43 -2.12
C LYS A 121 17.50 8.56 -1.12
N ALA A 122 17.75 9.07 0.08
CA ALA A 122 18.46 8.33 1.13
C ALA A 122 17.64 7.14 1.69
N ASN A 123 16.31 7.24 1.68
CA ASN A 123 15.39 6.26 2.26
C ASN A 123 14.45 5.66 1.20
N LYS A 124 14.97 5.40 0.00
CA LYS A 124 14.18 4.98 -1.17
C LYS A 124 13.29 3.77 -0.87
N ASP A 125 13.83 2.73 -0.25
CA ASP A 125 13.09 1.50 0.05
C ASP A 125 11.97 1.74 1.07
N THR A 126 12.25 2.53 2.11
CA THR A 126 11.27 2.92 3.13
C THR A 126 10.16 3.75 2.51
N TYR A 127 10.50 4.73 1.66
CA TYR A 127 9.51 5.58 1.01
C TYR A 127 8.68 4.81 -0.03
N GLN A 128 9.27 3.87 -0.76
CA GLN A 128 8.54 3.05 -1.72
C GLN A 128 7.51 2.14 -1.03
N LYS A 129 7.85 1.58 0.14
CA LYS A 129 6.96 0.67 0.89
C LYS A 129 5.94 1.41 1.76
N TYR A 130 6.34 2.51 2.40
CA TYR A 130 5.56 3.16 3.47
C TYR A 130 5.19 4.62 3.14
N GLY A 131 5.64 5.18 2.01
CA GLY A 131 5.55 6.61 1.72
C GLY A 131 4.12 7.16 1.67
N TRP A 132 3.14 6.36 1.26
CA TRP A 132 1.73 6.78 1.25
C TRP A 132 1.18 6.90 2.67
N ALA A 133 1.43 5.91 3.53
CA ALA A 133 1.00 5.91 4.93
C ALA A 133 1.71 7.02 5.74
N LEU A 134 3.01 7.25 5.47
CA LEU A 134 3.75 8.38 6.05
C LEU A 134 3.07 9.71 5.72
N LYS A 135 2.69 9.94 4.47
CA LYS A 135 2.00 11.18 4.07
C LYS A 135 0.63 11.33 4.72
N GLU A 136 -0.11 10.24 4.87
CA GLU A 136 -1.43 10.23 5.53
C GLU A 136 -1.31 10.63 7.00
N ILE A 137 -0.34 10.05 7.73
CA ILE A 137 -0.07 10.39 9.13
C ILE A 137 0.34 11.86 9.25
N VAL A 138 1.25 12.33 8.40
CA VAL A 138 1.67 13.75 8.41
C VAL A 138 0.51 14.70 8.14
N ALA A 139 -0.35 14.36 7.17
CA ALA A 139 -1.53 15.16 6.88
C ALA A 139 -2.51 15.19 8.06
N LYS A 140 -2.68 14.05 8.76
CA LYS A 140 -3.51 13.97 9.95
C LYS A 140 -2.94 14.81 11.10
N THR A 141 -1.66 14.64 11.43
CA THR A 141 -0.98 15.42 12.48
C THR A 141 -1.02 16.91 12.17
N PHE A 142 -0.82 17.32 10.92
CA PHE A 142 -0.89 18.73 10.53
C PHE A 142 -2.27 19.35 10.72
N LYS A 143 -3.36 18.58 10.62
CA LYS A 143 -4.72 19.07 10.90
C LYS A 143 -5.06 19.13 12.39
N GLU A 144 -4.40 18.31 13.20
CA GLU A 144 -4.63 18.22 14.64
C GLU A 144 -3.78 19.20 15.46
N ALA A 145 -2.73 19.77 14.84
CA ALA A 145 -1.82 20.76 15.41
C ALA A 145 -2.36 22.19 15.23
#